data_AF-A0A2N5SG68-F1
#
_entry.id   AF-A0A2N5SG68-F1
#
_cell.length_a   1.000
_cell.length_b   1.000
_cell.length_c   1.000
_cell.angle_alpha   90.00
_cell.angle_beta   90.00
_cell.angle_gamma   90.00
#
_symmetry.space_group_name_H-M   'P 1'
#
loop_
_entity.id
_entity.type
_entity.pdbx_description
1 polymer ?
#
loop_
_entity_poly.entity_id
_entity_poly.type
_entity_poly.pdbx_seq_one_letter_code
_entity_poly.pdbx_strand_id
1 'polypeptide(L)'
;MTSTVTLYPLSNYTFSTKEAQPEEDPSVTSRLQRLQNNYEDFGMRRTVEGILVVHEHGHPHVLMLQIANAFFKLPGDYLRPGEDDVEGLKERLDDRLAPPAGQFGAGTTSAQGQKDWEIGDCLSQWWRPNYESFMYPYVPAHITKPKECKMLYLVQLPEKKVLSVPKNMKLLAIPLFELYDNPQR
;
A
#
# COMPACT_ATOMS: atom_id res chain seq x y z
N MET A 1 -19.68 -17.25 -6.47
CA MET A 1 -20.39 -16.01 -6.13
C MET A 1 -19.63 -14.88 -6.81
N THR A 2 -20.29 -13.99 -7.53
CA THR A 2 -19.63 -12.82 -8.12
C THR A 2 -19.47 -11.75 -7.04
N SER A 3 -18.23 -11.49 -6.62
CA SER A 3 -17.93 -10.33 -5.77
C SER A 3 -18.07 -9.06 -6.62
N THR A 4 -18.84 -8.09 -6.13
CA THR A 4 -19.06 -6.81 -6.82
C THR A 4 -18.34 -5.72 -6.04
N VAL A 5 -17.51 -4.94 -6.73
CA VAL A 5 -16.75 -3.83 -6.13
C VAL A 5 -17.30 -2.53 -6.70
N THR A 6 -17.75 -1.64 -5.82
CA THR A 6 -18.21 -0.31 -6.22
C THR A 6 -17.02 0.64 -6.31
N LEU A 7 -16.87 1.29 -7.46
CA LEU A 7 -15.87 2.34 -7.67
C LEU A 7 -16.56 3.70 -7.73
N TYR A 8 -15.90 4.73 -7.21
CA TYR A 8 -16.37 6.11 -7.26
C TYR A 8 -15.44 6.99 -8.12
N PRO A 9 -15.94 8.11 -8.67
CA PRO A 9 -15.15 9.02 -9.49
C PRO A 9 -13.93 9.55 -8.73
N LEU A 10 -12.79 9.71 -9.41
CA LEU A 10 -11.58 10.35 -8.85
C LEU A 10 -11.89 11.72 -8.22
N SER A 11 -12.79 12.50 -8.83
CA SER A 11 -13.22 13.81 -8.34
C SER A 11 -13.90 13.81 -6.98
N ASN A 12 -14.33 12.65 -6.46
CA ASN A 12 -14.93 12.54 -5.14
C ASN A 12 -13.91 12.58 -4.00
N TYR A 13 -12.63 12.34 -4.30
CA TYR A 13 -11.57 12.26 -3.31
C TYR A 13 -10.81 13.58 -3.24
N THR A 14 -10.54 14.04 -2.03
CA THR A 14 -9.75 15.24 -1.80
C THR A 14 -8.33 14.85 -1.43
N PHE A 15 -7.36 15.31 -2.22
CA PHE A 15 -5.95 15.10 -1.94
C PHE A 15 -5.36 16.31 -1.22
N SER A 16 -4.86 16.10 -0.02
CA SER A 16 -4.17 17.12 0.78
C SER A 16 -2.72 16.72 1.01
N THR A 17 -1.94 17.63 1.60
CA THR A 17 -0.52 17.39 1.89
C THR A 17 -0.27 17.35 3.39
N LYS A 18 0.58 16.43 3.83
CA LYS A 18 1.10 16.34 5.20
C LYS A 18 2.63 16.43 5.23
N GLU A 19 3.21 16.36 6.41
CA GLU A 19 4.67 16.43 6.58
C GLU A 19 5.41 15.38 5.74
N ALA A 20 6.63 15.72 5.34
CA ALA A 20 7.45 14.83 4.53
C ALA A 20 7.77 13.56 5.32
N GLN A 21 7.68 12.41 4.66
CA GLN A 21 8.01 11.14 5.28
C GLN A 21 9.48 10.83 5.00
N PRO A 22 10.33 10.64 6.02
CA PRO A 22 11.73 10.29 5.81
C PRO A 22 11.86 8.91 5.14
N GLU A 23 12.92 8.75 4.36
CA GLU A 23 13.28 7.44 3.84
C GLU A 23 13.89 6.60 4.96
N GLU A 24 13.40 5.37 5.13
CA GLU A 24 13.85 4.48 6.21
C GLU A 24 15.26 3.94 5.96
N ASP A 25 15.65 3.80 4.69
CA ASP A 25 16.95 3.28 4.27
C ASP A 25 17.67 4.29 3.38
N PRO A 26 18.96 4.56 3.61
CA PRO A 26 19.75 5.41 2.73
C PRO A 26 20.14 4.70 1.41
N SER A 27 19.99 3.37 1.33
CA SER A 27 20.36 2.59 0.15
C SER A 27 19.65 1.24 0.09
N VAL A 28 19.62 0.64 -1.11
CA VAL A 28 19.10 -0.72 -1.32
C VAL A 28 19.86 -1.74 -0.48
N THR A 29 21.17 -1.60 -0.33
CA THR A 29 22.01 -2.47 0.50
C THR A 29 21.58 -2.40 1.97
N SER A 30 21.34 -1.20 2.49
CA SER A 30 20.89 -1.00 3.88
C SER A 30 19.53 -1.65 4.12
N ARG A 31 18.61 -1.52 3.15
CA ARG A 31 17.29 -2.17 3.19
C ARG A 31 17.39 -3.70 3.26
N LEU A 32 18.28 -4.30 2.47
CA LEU A 32 18.49 -5.75 2.46
C LEU A 32 19.18 -6.22 3.75
N GLN A 33 20.10 -5.42 4.29
CA GLN A 33 20.72 -5.70 5.59
C GLN A 33 19.70 -5.63 6.74
N ARG A 34 18.81 -4.62 6.75
CA ARG A 34 17.70 -4.57 7.71
C ARG A 34 16.79 -5.79 7.57
N LEU A 35 16.48 -6.22 6.34
CA LEU A 35 15.68 -7.43 6.13
C LEU A 35 16.38 -8.67 6.72
N GLN A 36 17.68 -8.80 6.50
CA GLN A 36 18.47 -9.91 7.06
C GLN A 36 18.48 -9.91 8.58
N ASN A 37 18.77 -8.77 9.21
CA ASN A 37 18.79 -8.67 10.67
C ASN A 37 17.41 -9.01 11.29
N ASN A 38 16.33 -8.45 10.74
CA ASN A 38 14.98 -8.79 11.21
C ASN A 38 14.62 -10.26 11.01
N TYR A 39 15.15 -10.89 9.95
CA TYR A 39 14.90 -12.30 9.70
C TYR A 39 15.57 -13.20 10.74
N GLU A 40 16.76 -12.82 11.21
CA GLU A 40 17.46 -13.54 12.28
C GLU A 40 16.71 -13.45 13.61
N ASP A 41 16.11 -12.29 13.93
CA ASP A 41 15.39 -12.06 15.18
C ASP A 41 13.94 -12.60 15.16
N PHE A 42 13.23 -12.45 14.04
CA PHE A 42 11.78 -12.63 13.96
C PHE A 42 11.31 -13.61 12.88
N GLY A 43 12.21 -14.08 12.01
CA GLY A 43 11.87 -14.94 10.87
C GLY A 43 11.33 -14.15 9.67
N MET A 44 10.50 -14.81 8.85
CA MET A 44 10.05 -14.25 7.58
C MET A 44 9.26 -12.94 7.78
N ARG A 45 9.66 -11.89 7.05
CA ARG A 45 8.93 -10.62 7.01
C ARG A 45 7.57 -10.81 6.33
N ARG A 46 6.52 -10.23 6.93
CA ARG A 46 5.20 -10.08 6.30
C ARG A 46 5.02 -8.63 5.90
N THR A 47 4.62 -8.39 4.65
CA THR A 47 4.35 -7.06 4.10
C THR A 47 2.94 -7.03 3.56
N VAL A 48 2.20 -5.97 3.87
CA VAL A 48 0.82 -5.77 3.38
C VAL A 48 0.74 -4.47 2.61
N GLU A 49 0.12 -4.52 1.43
CA GLU A 49 -0.08 -3.36 0.56
C GLU A 49 -1.56 -3.29 0.12
N GLY A 50 -2.10 -2.08 0.10
CA GLY A 50 -3.47 -1.80 -0.29
C GLY A 50 -3.57 -1.37 -1.76
N ILE A 51 -4.45 -2.02 -2.51
CA ILE A 51 -4.85 -1.62 -3.85
C ILE A 51 -6.13 -0.80 -3.72
N LEU A 52 -6.00 0.52 -3.78
CA LEU A 52 -7.15 1.43 -3.79
C LEU A 52 -7.52 1.77 -5.23
N VAL A 53 -8.78 1.58 -5.58
CA VAL A 53 -9.26 1.75 -6.94
C VAL A 53 -10.33 2.84 -6.99
N VAL A 54 -10.19 3.75 -7.94
CA VAL A 54 -11.17 4.77 -8.30
C VAL A 54 -11.51 4.63 -9.78
N HIS A 55 -12.45 5.42 -10.30
CA HIS A 55 -12.62 5.51 -11.75
C HIS A 55 -12.53 6.94 -12.26
N GLU A 56 -12.10 7.07 -13.50
CA GLU A 56 -12.21 8.32 -14.26
C GLU A 56 -12.80 7.95 -15.62
N HIS A 57 -13.88 8.64 -16.03
CA HIS A 57 -14.61 8.35 -17.27
C HIS A 57 -15.04 6.87 -17.44
N GLY A 58 -15.34 6.17 -16.33
CA GLY A 58 -15.72 4.76 -16.34
C GLY A 58 -14.55 3.76 -16.44
N HIS A 59 -13.30 4.23 -16.43
CA HIS A 59 -12.11 3.40 -16.45
C HIS A 59 -11.51 3.26 -15.05
N PRO A 60 -11.21 2.04 -14.56
CA PRO A 60 -10.54 1.84 -13.28
C PRO A 60 -9.11 2.38 -13.26
N HIS A 61 -8.76 3.07 -12.18
CA HIS A 61 -7.43 3.58 -11.89
C HIS A 61 -6.98 3.13 -10.50
N VAL A 62 -5.72 2.71 -10.37
CA VAL A 62 -5.10 2.35 -9.10
C VAL A 62 -4.40 3.58 -8.53
N LEU A 63 -4.66 3.90 -7.25
CA LEU A 63 -3.96 4.97 -6.56
C LEU A 63 -2.56 4.49 -6.11
N MET A 64 -1.51 5.14 -6.60
CA MET A 64 -0.12 4.80 -6.27
C MET A 64 0.68 6.01 -5.80
N LEU A 65 1.55 5.79 -4.81
CA LEU A 65 2.50 6.80 -4.33
C LEU A 65 3.70 6.85 -5.26
N GLN A 66 3.99 8.02 -5.81
CA GLN A 66 5.17 8.32 -6.61
C GLN A 66 6.22 9.01 -5.73
N ILE A 67 7.44 8.46 -5.70
CA ILE A 67 8.61 8.94 -4.96
C ILE A 67 9.70 9.33 -5.95
N ALA A 68 10.33 10.49 -5.75
CA ALA A 68 11.41 11.02 -6.59
C ALA A 68 11.12 11.01 -8.11
N ASN A 69 9.84 11.13 -8.49
CA ASN A 69 9.32 11.05 -9.87
C ASN A 69 9.63 9.75 -10.66
N ALA A 70 10.25 8.74 -10.05
CA ALA A 70 10.70 7.53 -10.74
C ALA A 70 10.27 6.22 -10.08
N PHE A 71 9.85 6.26 -8.81
CA PHE A 71 9.49 5.06 -8.06
C PHE A 71 8.02 5.09 -7.69
N PHE A 72 7.31 4.01 -7.98
CA PHE A 72 5.90 3.86 -7.66
C PHE A 72 5.71 2.78 -6.61
N LYS A 73 4.84 3.05 -5.63
CA LYS A 73 4.53 2.12 -4.54
C LYS A 73 3.05 2.13 -4.24
N LEU A 74 2.52 0.97 -3.89
CA LEU A 74 1.24 0.89 -3.20
C LEU A 74 1.40 1.37 -1.75
N PRO A 75 0.38 1.98 -1.15
CA PRO A 75 0.40 2.31 0.27
C PRO A 75 0.34 1.02 1.10
N GLY A 76 1.20 0.94 2.10
CA GLY A 76 1.41 -0.25 2.91
C GLY A 76 2.75 -0.21 3.62
N ASP A 77 3.05 -1.27 4.35
CA ASP A 77 4.37 -1.53 4.93
C ASP A 77 4.47 -2.97 5.45
N TYR A 78 5.63 -3.32 6.01
CA TYR A 78 5.81 -4.54 6.76
C TYR A 78 5.10 -4.52 8.12
N LEU A 79 4.66 -5.69 8.54
CA LEU A 79 3.99 -5.95 9.81
C LEU A 79 5.00 -6.29 10.90
N ARG A 80 4.66 -5.98 12.15
CA ARG A 80 5.40 -6.46 13.31
C ARG A 80 5.06 -7.94 13.58
N PRO A 81 5.94 -8.67 14.29
CA PRO A 81 5.67 -10.06 14.64
C PRO A 81 4.34 -10.20 15.41
N GLY A 82 3.46 -11.08 14.94
CA GLY A 82 2.16 -11.34 15.55
C GLY A 82 1.04 -10.37 15.18
N GLU A 83 1.30 -9.31 14.39
CA GLU A 83 0.23 -8.45 13.86
C GLU A 83 -0.67 -9.22 12.88
N ASP A 84 -1.96 -8.89 12.90
CA ASP A 84 -2.94 -9.35 11.91
C ASP A 84 -2.75 -8.61 10.58
N ASP A 85 -3.00 -9.30 9.45
CA ASP A 85 -2.78 -8.71 8.12
C ASP A 85 -3.75 -7.57 7.84
N VAL A 86 -5.03 -7.75 8.18
CA VAL A 86 -6.09 -6.79 7.88
C VAL A 86 -5.95 -5.58 8.79
N GLU A 87 -5.89 -5.78 10.10
CA GLU A 87 -5.75 -4.67 11.05
C GLU A 87 -4.42 -3.93 10.88
N GLY A 88 -3.33 -4.66 10.65
CA GLY A 88 -2.03 -4.07 10.34
C GLY A 88 -2.07 -3.23 9.06
N LEU A 89 -2.76 -3.67 8.01
CA LEU A 89 -2.90 -2.87 6.79
C LEU A 89 -3.70 -1.59 7.05
N LYS A 90 -4.77 -1.62 7.85
CA LYS A 90 -5.53 -0.40 8.21
C LYS A 90 -4.63 0.62 8.89
N GLU A 91 -3.81 0.20 9.84
CA GLU A 91 -2.84 1.08 10.51
C GLU A 91 -1.82 1.67 9.52
N ARG A 92 -1.27 0.85 8.61
CA ARG A 92 -0.34 1.37 7.59
C ARG A 92 -1.01 2.32 6.61
N LEU A 93 -2.26 2.09 6.23
CA LEU A 93 -3.00 3.03 5.39
C LEU A 93 -3.23 4.37 6.11
N ASP A 94 -3.54 4.34 7.41
CA ASP A 94 -3.62 5.55 8.24
C ASP A 94 -2.27 6.28 8.28
N ASP A 95 -1.18 5.57 8.61
CA ASP A 95 0.17 6.13 8.66
C ASP A 95 0.55 6.79 7.32
N ARG A 96 0.18 6.18 6.19
CA ARG A 96 0.52 6.67 4.86
C ARG A 96 -0.40 7.77 4.35
N LEU A 97 -1.70 7.70 4.59
CA LEU A 97 -2.71 8.50 3.87
C LEU A 97 -3.70 9.25 4.77
N ALA A 98 -3.74 9.00 6.08
CA ALA A 98 -4.65 9.75 6.96
C ALA A 98 -4.24 11.22 7.07
N PRO A 99 -5.22 12.12 7.19
CA PRO A 99 -4.96 13.53 7.48
C PRO A 99 -4.28 13.77 8.83
N PRO A 100 -3.47 14.83 8.96
CA PRO A 100 -2.97 15.27 10.24
C PRO A 100 -4.11 15.55 11.23
N ALA A 101 -3.89 15.20 12.50
CA ALA A 101 -4.85 15.44 13.56
C ALA A 101 -5.25 16.93 13.62
N GLY A 102 -6.55 17.21 13.62
CA GLY A 102 -7.09 18.56 13.74
C GLY A 102 -7.12 19.40 12.45
N GLN A 103 -6.61 18.91 11.32
CA GLN A 103 -6.62 19.65 10.05
C GLN A 103 -7.98 19.63 9.33
N PHE A 104 -8.76 18.57 9.56
CA PHE A 104 -10.11 18.42 9.02
C PHE A 104 -11.06 18.22 10.20
N GLY A 105 -11.92 19.20 10.46
CA GLY A 105 -12.85 19.20 11.60
C GLY A 105 -13.83 18.02 11.54
N ALA A 106 -14.45 17.72 12.69
CA ALA A 106 -15.41 16.63 12.93
C ALA A 106 -16.68 16.63 12.05
N GLY A 107 -16.75 17.46 10.99
CA GLY A 107 -17.90 17.65 10.11
C GLY A 107 -17.75 17.18 8.66
N THR A 108 -16.59 16.66 8.21
CA THR A 108 -16.42 16.16 6.82
C THR A 108 -16.34 14.63 6.69
N THR A 109 -16.44 13.92 7.81
CA THR A 109 -16.75 12.51 8.00
C THR A 109 -16.60 12.37 9.52
N SER A 110 -17.45 11.59 10.19
CA SER A 110 -17.24 11.32 11.61
C SER A 110 -15.77 10.91 11.83
N ALA A 111 -15.16 11.23 12.97
CA ALA A 111 -13.78 10.83 13.27
C ALA A 111 -13.54 9.30 13.09
N GLN A 112 -14.61 8.50 13.04
CA GLN A 112 -14.64 7.10 12.62
C GLN A 112 -14.49 6.89 11.11
N GLY A 113 -15.18 7.63 10.24
CA GLY A 113 -15.11 7.46 8.77
C GLY A 113 -13.74 7.80 8.15
N GLN A 114 -12.91 8.57 8.85
CA GLN A 114 -11.52 8.79 8.43
C GLN A 114 -10.64 7.55 8.62
N LYS A 115 -10.85 6.78 9.69
CA LYS A 115 -10.08 5.56 10.01
C LYS A 115 -10.70 4.26 9.52
N ASP A 116 -11.92 4.33 9.01
CA ASP A 116 -12.62 3.15 8.50
C ASP A 116 -12.08 2.82 7.10
N TRP A 117 -11.22 1.80 7.06
CA TRP A 117 -10.72 1.19 5.84
C TRP A 117 -11.39 -0.17 5.68
N GLU A 118 -12.13 -0.36 4.59
CA GLU A 118 -12.72 -1.64 4.27
C GLU A 118 -11.72 -2.48 3.46
N ILE A 119 -11.02 -3.37 4.16
CA ILE A 119 -10.07 -4.29 3.53
C ILE A 119 -10.85 -5.50 2.99
N GLY A 120 -10.79 -5.69 1.68
CA GLY A 120 -11.40 -6.81 0.98
C GLY A 120 -10.43 -7.97 0.75
N ASP A 121 -10.62 -8.67 -0.37
CA ASP A 121 -9.88 -9.89 -0.68
C ASP A 121 -8.37 -9.66 -0.89
N CYS A 122 -7.56 -10.64 -0.48
CA CYS A 122 -6.16 -10.73 -0.87
C CYS A 122 -6.07 -11.15 -2.34
N LEU A 123 -5.73 -10.21 -3.22
CA LEU A 123 -5.68 -10.42 -4.66
C LEU A 123 -4.40 -11.13 -5.12
N SER A 124 -3.30 -10.97 -4.38
CA SER A 124 -2.01 -11.55 -4.77
C SER A 124 -1.07 -11.74 -3.59
N GLN A 125 -0.23 -12.77 -3.67
CA GLN A 125 0.89 -12.99 -2.76
C GLN A 125 2.19 -13.10 -3.54
N TRP A 126 3.22 -12.42 -3.06
CA TRP A 126 4.55 -12.38 -3.65
C TRP A 126 5.58 -12.81 -2.64
N TRP A 127 6.50 -13.67 -3.05
CA TRP A 127 7.46 -14.31 -2.17
C TRP A 127 8.87 -13.92 -2.58
N ARG A 128 9.65 -13.43 -1.62
CA ARG A 128 11.08 -13.16 -1.77
C ARG A 128 11.88 -14.36 -1.24
N PRO A 129 12.59 -15.12 -2.09
CA PRO A 129 13.32 -16.32 -1.63
C PRO A 129 14.62 -15.99 -0.88
N ASN A 130 15.32 -14.93 -1.30
CA ASN A 130 16.67 -14.55 -0.85
C ASN A 130 16.75 -13.05 -0.51
N TYR A 131 17.88 -12.58 0.05
CA TYR A 131 18.13 -11.16 0.33
C TYR A 131 18.49 -10.38 -0.93
N GLU A 132 17.60 -10.41 -1.91
CA GLU A 132 17.72 -9.77 -3.22
C GLU A 132 16.41 -9.11 -3.59
N SER A 133 16.38 -8.27 -4.64
CA SER A 133 15.20 -7.48 -5.00
C SER A 133 14.07 -8.28 -5.67
N PHE A 134 14.34 -9.46 -6.26
CA PHE A 134 13.35 -10.24 -6.99
C PHE A 134 12.32 -10.91 -6.09
N MET A 135 11.07 -10.95 -6.56
CA MET A 135 9.95 -11.64 -5.91
C MET A 135 9.20 -12.46 -6.96
N TYR A 136 8.51 -13.52 -6.52
CA TYR A 136 7.75 -14.42 -7.37
C TYR A 136 6.30 -14.52 -6.88
N PRO A 137 5.31 -14.68 -7.77
CA PRO A 137 3.91 -14.84 -7.38
C PRO A 137 3.59 -16.27 -6.87
N TYR A 138 4.61 -17.02 -6.47
CA TYR A 138 4.56 -18.36 -5.91
C TYR A 138 5.84 -18.58 -5.08
N VAL A 139 5.83 -19.57 -4.19
CA VAL A 139 7.06 -20.01 -3.51
C VAL A 139 7.89 -20.86 -4.50
N PRO A 140 9.10 -20.45 -4.89
CA PRO A 140 9.90 -21.22 -5.86
C PRO A 140 10.28 -22.62 -5.34
N ALA A 141 10.53 -23.55 -6.26
CA ALA A 141 10.90 -24.92 -5.91
C ALA A 141 12.12 -24.96 -4.96
N HIS A 142 12.07 -25.87 -3.99
CA HIS A 142 13.10 -26.08 -2.96
C HIS A 142 13.30 -24.92 -1.96
N ILE A 143 12.57 -23.81 -2.08
CA ILE A 143 12.59 -22.73 -1.10
C ILE A 143 11.68 -23.09 0.07
N THR A 144 12.27 -23.49 1.19
CA THR A 144 11.56 -23.82 2.44
C THR A 144 11.50 -22.66 3.43
N LYS A 145 12.34 -21.64 3.25
CA LYS A 145 12.52 -20.50 4.17
C LYS A 145 12.61 -19.18 3.40
N PRO A 146 11.51 -18.70 2.79
CA PRO A 146 11.48 -17.40 2.13
C PRO A 146 11.72 -16.26 3.12
N LYS A 147 12.27 -15.14 2.64
CA LYS A 147 12.67 -13.99 3.46
C LYS A 147 11.55 -12.98 3.67
N GLU A 148 10.64 -12.88 2.71
CA GLU A 148 9.48 -11.99 2.77
C GLU A 148 8.29 -12.60 2.05
N CYS A 149 7.11 -12.48 2.64
CA CYS A 149 5.82 -12.67 1.98
C CYS A 149 5.11 -11.32 1.93
N LYS A 150 4.83 -10.83 0.72
CA LYS A 150 4.09 -9.60 0.47
C LYS A 150 2.68 -9.94 -0.02
N MET A 151 1.67 -9.40 0.63
CA MET A 151 0.26 -9.63 0.34
C MET A 151 -0.38 -8.33 -0.14
N LEU A 152 -1.14 -8.40 -1.24
CA LEU A 152 -1.80 -7.25 -1.84
C LEU A 152 -3.31 -7.42 -1.65
N TYR A 153 -3.93 -6.50 -0.93
CA TYR A 153 -5.35 -6.52 -0.61
C TYR A 153 -6.10 -5.47 -1.40
N LEU A 154 -7.29 -5.81 -1.91
CA LEU A 154 -8.21 -4.80 -2.42
C LEU A 154 -8.73 -3.96 -1.24
N VAL A 155 -8.71 -2.64 -1.38
CA VAL A 155 -9.26 -1.73 -0.37
C VAL A 155 -10.45 -1.00 -0.97
N GLN A 156 -11.63 -1.21 -0.41
CA GLN A 156 -12.84 -0.52 -0.84
C GLN A 156 -12.86 0.88 -0.25
N LEU A 157 -12.89 1.87 -1.14
CA LEU A 157 -12.98 3.27 -0.76
C LEU A 157 -14.45 3.68 -0.57
N PRO A 158 -14.78 4.46 0.47
CA PRO A 158 -16.11 5.06 0.58
C PRO A 158 -16.33 6.09 -0.52
N GLU A 159 -17.57 6.51 -0.72
CA GLU A 159 -17.94 7.45 -1.79
C GLU A 159 -17.07 8.73 -1.80
N LYS A 160 -16.67 9.21 -0.62
CA LYS A 160 -15.80 10.37 -0.44
C LYS A 160 -14.82 10.10 0.69
N LYS A 161 -13.54 10.45 0.48
CA LYS A 161 -12.49 10.40 1.51
C LYS A 161 -11.46 11.49 1.26
N VAL A 162 -10.89 12.02 2.35
CA VAL A 162 -9.72 12.90 2.28
C VAL A 162 -8.46 12.05 2.45
N LEU A 163 -7.53 12.16 1.51
CA LEU A 163 -6.26 11.43 1.51
C LEU A 163 -5.10 12.44 1.59
N SER A 164 -4.34 12.40 2.68
CA SER A 164 -3.20 13.28 2.91
C SER A 164 -1.88 12.60 2.59
N VAL A 165 -1.18 13.14 1.60
CA VAL A 165 0.05 12.58 1.05
C VAL A 165 1.26 13.35 1.58
N PRO A 166 2.36 12.69 1.95
CA PRO A 166 3.59 13.37 2.35
C PRO A 166 4.10 14.33 1.25
N LYS A 167 4.57 15.52 1.62
CA LYS A 167 5.06 16.56 0.68
C LYS A 167 6.16 16.10 -0.28
N ASN A 168 6.93 15.07 0.07
CA ASN A 168 7.98 14.50 -0.75
C ASN A 168 7.49 13.36 -1.68
N MET A 169 6.18 13.13 -1.74
CA MET A 169 5.53 12.13 -2.59
C MET A 169 4.35 12.75 -3.34
N LYS A 170 3.89 12.07 -4.38
CA LYS A 170 2.63 12.39 -5.07
C LYS A 170 1.74 11.16 -5.07
N LEU A 171 0.43 11.34 -4.96
CA LEU A 171 -0.53 10.26 -5.17
C LEU A 171 -1.12 10.41 -6.56
N LEU A 172 -0.91 9.40 -7.41
CA LEU A 172 -1.40 9.39 -8.79
C LEU A 172 -2.47 8.32 -8.95
N ALA A 173 -3.47 8.62 -9.77
CA ALA A 173 -4.43 7.63 -10.27
C ALA A 173 -3.91 7.09 -11.60
N ILE A 174 -3.48 5.82 -11.62
CA ILE A 174 -2.87 5.19 -12.78
C ILE A 174 -3.87 4.24 -13.44
N PRO A 175 -4.24 4.42 -14.72
CA PRO A 175 -5.18 3.54 -15.39
C PRO A 175 -4.58 2.14 -15.60
N LEU A 176 -5.42 1.11 -15.55
CA LEU A 176 -4.95 -0.28 -15.69
C LEU A 176 -4.19 -0.56 -16.98
N PHE A 177 -4.54 0.10 -18.09
CA PHE A 177 -3.84 -0.07 -19.37
C PHE A 177 -2.39 0.45 -19.35
N GLU A 178 -2.05 1.33 -18.42
CA GLU A 178 -0.68 1.84 -18.26
C GLU A 178 0.20 0.89 -17.42
N LEU A 179 -0.43 0.12 -16.53
CA LEU A 179 0.22 -0.89 -15.69
C LEU A 179 0.38 -2.23 -16.42
N TYR A 180 -0.54 -2.55 -17.32
CA TYR A 180 -0.53 -3.81 -18.05
C TYR A 180 0.74 -3.97 -18.88
N ASP A 181 1.43 -5.10 -18.69
CA ASP A 181 2.68 -5.45 -19.39
C ASP A 181 3.77 -4.38 -19.30
N ASN A 182 3.80 -3.61 -18.21
CA ASN A 182 4.74 -2.53 -18.00
C ASN A 182 5.50 -2.64 -16.67
N PRO A 183 6.40 -3.63 -16.52
CA PRO A 183 7.09 -3.90 -15.26
C PRO A 183 8.14 -2.84 -14.88
N GLN A 184 8.43 -1.88 -15.76
CA GLN A 184 9.39 -0.79 -15.49
C GLN A 184 8.73 0.43 -14.83
N ARG A 185 7.39 0.44 -14.72
CA ARG A 185 6.62 1.50 -14.10
C ARG A 185 6.54 1.34 -12.58
#